data_AF-A0A1V2Q5K6-F1
#
_entry.id   AF-A0A1V2Q5K6-F1
#
_cell.length_a   1.000
_cell.length_b   1.000
_cell.length_c   1.000
_cell.angle_alpha   90.00
_cell.angle_beta   90.00
_cell.angle_gamma   90.00
#
_symmetry.space_group_name_H-M   'P 1'
#
loop_
_entity.id
_entity.type
_entity.pdbx_description
1 polymer ?
#
loop_
_entity_poly.entity_id
_entity_poly.type
_entity_poly.pdbx_seq_one_letter_code
_entity_poly.pdbx_strand_id
1 'polypeptide(L)'
;MCKAKQNDENATQRIPEPVIGALLRWALFYLDTAAENILAARDEHQLLRSRKLVYTAGAAIERLTEFIARRRADGRGMPGRRPDYPAARWRVQGVDRNVNVTLLCRLAGLDRSVYMPRKRGHEKVLKLIQDGVDELGLEPGGYDTPITVCEDTGLPWREPFDSKRITEESKHLLAACYIVVAYLSGMRDSEVQGLERSCHFTEPSGDGVLIRHKLRGWVVKGRRRERRRATWVVLPEVARAIEILETLTDQESLFIRPGHSSQVPASEIVQMINDFAEHVNTLAGRTGLLPIPPVTQKSIDGETTTEAWWFTTRQFRRTLAWHIARQPFGLVAGKIQYQQTSVAIFEGYAGTSESGFRAEVEKERAEAQLDDIVERYEDDLLGRPFTGGAAPRLKSDFAKVRAELGDSPVRRADRARVREMLRGMARTYRVGVLADCAFDEANLDKAVCLSESSSKAKRVLPILDACQPANCVNACQTEKHREPWRRMVTEVDEHLKDKKLNDVQRQVLLRQRKAWQGILDRLQSAEGQEST
;
A
#
# COMPACT_ATOMS: atom_id res chain seq x y z
N MET A 1 23.07 11.90 38.03
CA MET A 1 22.80 12.34 36.65
C MET A 1 22.54 11.11 35.78
N CYS A 2 21.27 10.70 35.63
CA CYS A 2 20.91 9.59 34.75
C CYS A 2 20.69 10.12 33.33
N LYS A 3 21.56 9.73 32.38
CA LYS A 3 21.32 9.91 30.94
C LYS A 3 20.03 9.16 30.58
N ALA A 4 19.04 9.88 30.06
CA ALA A 4 17.86 9.29 29.48
C ALA A 4 18.28 8.50 28.23
N LYS A 5 17.97 7.19 28.19
CA LYS A 5 18.07 6.36 26.99
C LYS A 5 17.30 7.03 25.85
N GLN A 6 18.00 7.55 24.84
CA GLN A 6 17.40 7.85 23.54
C GLN A 6 16.97 6.51 22.92
N ASN A 7 15.74 6.46 22.41
CA ASN A 7 15.07 5.25 21.93
C ASN A 7 15.79 4.60 20.73
N ASP A 8 16.01 3.29 20.81
CA ASP A 8 16.49 2.37 19.75
C ASP A 8 15.60 2.27 18.49
N GLU A 9 14.50 3.03 18.38
CA GLU A 9 13.59 2.96 17.21
C GLU A 9 14.27 3.41 15.90
N ASN A 10 15.25 4.32 15.98
CA ASN A 10 15.89 4.95 14.81
C ASN A 10 17.01 4.11 14.17
N ALA A 11 17.37 2.96 14.76
CA ALA A 11 18.41 2.05 14.26
C ALA A 11 17.87 0.94 13.33
N THR A 12 16.55 0.82 13.18
CA THR A 12 15.93 -0.26 12.38
C THR A 12 16.25 -0.08 10.89
N GLN A 13 16.71 -1.12 10.20
CA GLN A 13 17.00 -1.05 8.75
C GLN A 13 15.70 -0.88 7.94
N ARG A 14 15.71 -0.06 6.88
CA ARG A 14 14.57 0.08 5.97
C ARG A 14 14.50 -1.13 5.01
N ILE A 15 13.28 -1.50 4.63
CA ILE A 15 13.05 -2.49 3.56
C ILE A 15 13.46 -1.87 2.21
N PRO A 16 14.30 -2.51 1.39
CA PRO A 16 14.65 -2.03 0.06
C PRO A 16 13.44 -1.93 -0.86
N GLU A 17 13.43 -0.95 -1.76
CA GLU A 17 12.30 -0.66 -2.65
C GLU A 17 11.85 -1.85 -3.52
N PRO A 18 12.76 -2.62 -4.17
CA PRO A 18 12.35 -3.79 -4.94
C PRO A 18 11.69 -4.88 -4.09
N VAL A 19 12.09 -4.99 -2.82
CA VAL A 19 11.60 -5.98 -1.87
C VAL A 19 10.22 -5.60 -1.36
N ILE A 20 10.03 -4.37 -0.85
CA ILE A 20 8.72 -3.92 -0.36
C ILE A 20 7.70 -3.83 -1.49
N GLY A 21 8.13 -3.42 -2.70
CA GLY A 21 7.26 -3.39 -3.87
C GLY A 21 6.75 -4.79 -4.25
N ALA A 22 7.62 -5.80 -4.25
CA ALA A 22 7.22 -7.18 -4.50
C ALA A 22 6.31 -7.74 -3.40
N LEU A 23 6.67 -7.54 -2.13
CA LEU A 23 5.85 -8.00 -1.01
C LEU A 23 4.44 -7.37 -1.02
N LEU A 24 4.34 -6.07 -1.30
CA LEU A 24 3.05 -5.38 -1.35
C LEU A 24 2.20 -5.86 -2.52
N ARG A 25 2.79 -6.10 -3.71
CA ARG A 25 2.06 -6.71 -4.84
C ARG A 25 1.46 -8.06 -4.47
N TRP A 26 2.23 -8.91 -3.78
CA TRP A 26 1.73 -10.20 -3.29
C TRP A 26 0.64 -10.08 -2.23
N ALA A 27 0.79 -9.15 -1.29
CA ALA A 27 -0.23 -8.91 -0.27
C ALA A 27 -1.55 -8.41 -0.91
N LEU A 28 -1.45 -7.49 -1.88
CA LEU A 28 -2.61 -7.02 -2.64
C LEU A 28 -3.25 -8.14 -3.47
N PHE A 29 -2.46 -8.97 -4.16
CA PHE A 29 -2.99 -10.18 -4.82
C PHE A 29 -3.76 -11.10 -3.87
N TYR A 30 -3.29 -11.26 -2.63
CA TYR A 30 -4.00 -12.06 -1.64
C TYR A 30 -5.33 -11.43 -1.24
N LEU A 31 -5.36 -10.12 -1.06
CA LEU A 31 -6.60 -9.40 -0.79
C LEU A 31 -7.52 -9.51 -2.01
N ASP A 32 -7.08 -9.08 -3.18
CA ASP A 32 -7.87 -8.89 -4.43
C ASP A 32 -8.37 -10.20 -5.01
N THR A 33 -7.54 -11.23 -5.03
CA THR A 33 -7.82 -12.48 -5.74
C THR A 33 -7.97 -13.67 -4.80
N ALA A 34 -7.01 -13.88 -3.89
CA ALA A 34 -7.00 -15.10 -3.08
C ALA A 34 -8.08 -15.12 -1.98
N ALA A 35 -8.43 -13.95 -1.42
CA ALA A 35 -9.31 -13.83 -0.26
C ALA A 35 -10.67 -14.50 -0.51
N GLU A 36 -11.29 -14.23 -1.66
CA GLU A 36 -12.60 -14.80 -2.01
C GLU A 36 -12.56 -16.33 -2.02
N ASN A 37 -11.56 -16.93 -2.69
CA ASN A 37 -11.44 -18.39 -2.74
C ASN A 37 -11.12 -18.99 -1.36
N ILE A 38 -10.28 -18.33 -0.56
CA ILE A 38 -9.92 -18.80 0.79
C ILE A 38 -11.14 -18.75 1.72
N LEU A 39 -11.90 -17.66 1.70
CA LEU A 39 -13.10 -17.49 2.52
C LEU A 39 -14.19 -18.48 2.09
N ALA A 40 -14.45 -18.64 0.79
CA ALA A 40 -15.39 -19.63 0.28
C ALA A 40 -15.00 -21.06 0.69
N ALA A 41 -13.71 -21.42 0.62
CA ALA A 41 -13.24 -22.73 1.05
C ALA A 41 -13.38 -22.94 2.57
N ARG A 42 -13.23 -21.88 3.38
CA ARG A 42 -13.50 -21.94 4.82
C ARG A 42 -14.99 -22.19 5.08
N ASP A 43 -15.87 -21.50 4.38
CA ASP A 43 -17.31 -21.66 4.52
C ASP A 43 -17.76 -23.05 4.11
N GLU A 44 -17.25 -23.56 2.98
CA GLU A 44 -17.44 -24.95 2.55
C GLU A 44 -16.96 -25.93 3.64
N HIS A 45 -15.76 -25.73 4.19
CA HIS A 45 -15.22 -26.57 5.25
C HIS A 45 -16.09 -26.56 6.52
N GLN A 46 -16.55 -25.39 6.94
CA GLN A 46 -17.41 -25.24 8.11
C GLN A 46 -18.77 -25.90 7.88
N LEU A 47 -19.38 -25.68 6.71
CA LEU A 47 -20.65 -26.30 6.32
C LEU A 47 -20.56 -27.82 6.33
N LEU A 48 -19.52 -28.40 5.71
CA LEU A 48 -19.30 -29.84 5.69
C LEU A 48 -19.13 -30.44 7.10
N ARG A 49 -18.56 -29.67 8.04
CA ARG A 49 -18.36 -30.10 9.43
C ARG A 49 -19.61 -29.95 10.29
N SER A 50 -20.38 -28.88 10.11
CA SER A 50 -21.56 -28.56 10.91
C SER A 50 -22.82 -29.32 10.47
N ARG A 51 -22.84 -29.80 9.22
CA ARG A 51 -23.97 -30.55 8.66
C ARG A 51 -24.30 -31.79 9.49
N LYS A 52 -25.53 -31.85 10.00
CA LYS A 52 -26.11 -33.06 10.58
C LYS A 52 -26.49 -34.02 9.46
N LEU A 53 -25.99 -35.24 9.53
CA LEU A 53 -26.16 -36.25 8.48
C LEU A 53 -27.04 -37.38 8.98
N VAL A 54 -28.11 -37.66 8.22
CA VAL A 54 -29.02 -38.78 8.44
C VAL A 54 -29.17 -39.52 7.12
N TYR A 55 -28.93 -40.83 7.15
CA TYR A 55 -29.02 -41.70 5.99
C TYR A 55 -29.12 -43.18 6.40
N THR A 56 -29.74 -43.97 5.53
CA THR A 56 -29.73 -45.44 5.59
C THR A 56 -28.50 -46.00 4.88
N ALA A 57 -28.22 -47.29 5.05
CA ALA A 57 -27.10 -47.93 4.34
C ALA A 57 -27.28 -47.90 2.80
N GLY A 58 -28.51 -48.04 2.30
CA GLY A 58 -28.81 -47.92 0.86
C GLY A 58 -28.56 -46.51 0.34
N ALA A 59 -29.08 -45.50 1.05
CA ALA A 59 -28.86 -44.10 0.70
C ALA A 59 -27.37 -43.68 0.74
N ALA A 60 -26.56 -44.33 1.57
CA ALA A 60 -25.13 -44.08 1.60
C ALA A 60 -24.43 -44.48 0.30
N ILE A 61 -24.81 -45.64 -0.25
CA ILE A 61 -24.29 -46.16 -1.52
C ILE A 61 -24.73 -45.25 -2.67
N GLU A 62 -26.02 -44.90 -2.72
CA GLU A 62 -26.57 -44.00 -3.75
C GLU A 62 -25.86 -42.66 -3.77
N ARG A 63 -25.69 -42.01 -2.61
CA ARG A 63 -24.98 -40.72 -2.50
C ARG A 63 -23.53 -40.81 -2.96
N LEU A 64 -22.84 -41.90 -2.62
CA LEU A 64 -21.45 -42.10 -3.05
C LEU A 64 -21.37 -42.33 -4.57
N THR A 65 -22.28 -43.13 -5.14
CA THR A 65 -22.36 -43.35 -6.58
C THR A 65 -22.66 -42.06 -7.33
N GLU A 66 -23.59 -41.24 -6.83
CA GLU A 66 -23.90 -39.92 -7.41
C GLU A 66 -22.68 -38.98 -7.32
N PHE A 67 -21.98 -38.96 -6.20
CA PHE A 67 -20.75 -38.18 -6.03
C PHE A 67 -19.67 -38.57 -7.06
N ILE A 68 -19.42 -39.87 -7.24
CA ILE A 68 -18.45 -40.37 -8.23
C ILE A 68 -18.89 -39.99 -9.65
N ALA A 69 -20.20 -40.12 -9.96
CA ALA A 69 -20.73 -39.74 -11.26
C ALA A 69 -20.57 -38.24 -11.55
N ARG A 70 -20.76 -37.38 -10.53
CA ARG A 70 -20.53 -35.94 -10.63
C ARG A 70 -19.06 -35.63 -10.90
N ARG A 71 -18.15 -36.24 -10.14
CA ARG A 71 -16.70 -36.07 -10.35
C ARG A 71 -16.27 -36.48 -11.75
N ARG A 72 -16.80 -37.60 -12.26
CA ARG A 72 -16.60 -38.04 -13.64
C ARG A 72 -17.07 -37.00 -14.65
N ALA A 73 -18.27 -36.45 -14.48
CA ALA A 73 -18.82 -35.44 -15.38
C ALA A 73 -17.98 -34.14 -15.39
N ASP A 74 -17.45 -33.77 -14.22
CA ASP A 74 -16.61 -32.58 -14.05
C ASP A 74 -15.14 -32.80 -14.48
N GLY A 75 -14.77 -34.03 -14.87
CA GLY A 75 -13.38 -34.38 -15.20
C GLY A 75 -12.44 -34.32 -14.00
N ARG A 76 -12.98 -34.51 -12.78
CA ARG A 76 -12.26 -34.39 -11.51
C ARG A 76 -11.93 -35.75 -10.91
N GLY A 77 -10.75 -35.85 -10.31
CA GLY A 77 -10.32 -37.04 -9.58
C GLY A 77 -11.01 -37.19 -8.22
N MET A 78 -10.78 -38.32 -7.57
CA MET A 78 -11.23 -38.57 -6.20
C MET A 78 -10.40 -37.76 -5.19
N PRO A 79 -11.00 -37.19 -4.13
CA PRO A 79 -10.27 -36.39 -3.14
C PRO A 79 -9.06 -37.13 -2.54
N GLY A 80 -7.87 -36.66 -2.89
CA GLY A 80 -6.58 -37.21 -2.51
C GLY A 80 -5.84 -36.36 -1.49
N ARG A 81 -4.95 -36.99 -0.72
CA ARG A 81 -3.97 -36.32 0.14
C ARG A 81 -2.80 -35.88 -0.71
N ARG A 82 -2.27 -34.69 -0.41
CA ARG A 82 -1.11 -34.17 -1.13
C ARG A 82 0.18 -34.90 -0.71
N PRO A 83 1.17 -35.07 -1.62
CA PRO A 83 2.42 -35.76 -1.32
C PRO A 83 3.28 -35.06 -0.26
N ASP A 84 3.22 -33.73 -0.19
CA ASP A 84 3.92 -32.88 0.78
C ASP A 84 3.38 -33.03 2.21
N TYR A 85 2.23 -33.69 2.38
CA TYR A 85 1.69 -34.05 3.70
C TYR A 85 1.58 -35.56 3.87
N PRO A 86 2.47 -36.19 4.65
CA PRO A 86 2.44 -37.63 4.84
C PRO A 86 1.09 -38.09 5.40
N ALA A 87 0.63 -39.25 4.92
CA ALA A 87 -0.63 -39.86 5.34
C ALA A 87 -0.73 -39.96 6.87
N ALA A 88 -1.94 -39.78 7.41
CA ALA A 88 -2.19 -39.97 8.83
C ALA A 88 -1.71 -41.36 9.29
N ARG A 89 -1.25 -41.46 10.56
CA ARG A 89 -0.88 -42.76 11.16
C ARG A 89 -2.02 -43.78 11.06
N TRP A 90 -3.27 -43.30 11.10
CA TRP A 90 -4.45 -44.13 10.94
C TRP A 90 -4.84 -44.29 9.46
N ARG A 91 -4.96 -45.54 9.01
CA ARG A 91 -5.29 -45.91 7.63
C ARG A 91 -6.62 -46.63 7.58
N VAL A 92 -7.41 -46.29 6.58
CA VAL A 92 -8.58 -47.08 6.20
C VAL A 92 -8.06 -48.24 5.36
N GLN A 93 -8.27 -49.48 5.79
CA GLN A 93 -7.89 -50.66 5.01
C GLN A 93 -8.85 -50.83 3.82
N GLY A 94 -8.35 -51.38 2.71
CA GLY A 94 -9.17 -51.68 1.53
C GLY A 94 -9.33 -50.52 0.53
N VAL A 95 -8.64 -49.39 0.74
CA VAL A 95 -8.56 -48.26 -0.20
C VAL A 95 -7.13 -47.73 -0.28
N ASP A 96 -6.79 -47.05 -1.38
CA ASP A 96 -5.47 -46.42 -1.58
C ASP A 96 -5.14 -45.47 -0.40
N ARG A 97 -3.90 -45.58 0.10
CA ARG A 97 -3.40 -44.87 1.29
C ARG A 97 -3.47 -43.35 1.18
N ASN A 98 -3.47 -42.82 -0.04
CA ASN A 98 -3.48 -41.40 -0.33
C ASN A 98 -4.91 -40.87 -0.47
N VAL A 99 -5.96 -41.70 -0.43
CA VAL A 99 -7.35 -41.20 -0.48
C VAL A 99 -7.68 -40.44 0.81
N ASN A 100 -8.28 -39.26 0.66
CA ASN A 100 -8.86 -38.54 1.79
C ASN A 100 -10.32 -38.98 2.02
N VAL A 101 -10.48 -40.22 2.49
CA VAL A 101 -11.80 -40.86 2.71
C VAL A 101 -12.74 -39.99 3.53
N THR A 102 -12.23 -39.32 4.56
CA THR A 102 -13.03 -38.42 5.41
C THR A 102 -13.62 -37.26 4.62
N LEU A 103 -12.82 -36.58 3.78
CA LEU A 103 -13.28 -35.46 2.97
C LEU A 103 -14.27 -35.94 1.90
N LEU A 104 -13.91 -37.00 1.18
CA LEU A 104 -14.75 -37.63 0.17
C LEU A 104 -16.14 -37.96 0.72
N CYS A 105 -16.20 -38.66 1.87
CA CYS A 105 -17.47 -38.99 2.49
C CYS A 105 -18.26 -37.73 2.84
N ARG A 106 -17.62 -36.68 3.37
CA ARG A 106 -18.30 -35.43 3.71
C ARG A 106 -18.88 -34.74 2.48
N LEU A 107 -18.15 -34.68 1.38
CA LEU A 107 -18.61 -34.13 0.11
C LEU A 107 -19.78 -34.94 -0.48
N ALA A 108 -19.75 -36.27 -0.32
CA ALA A 108 -20.88 -37.14 -0.65
C ALA A 108 -22.05 -37.05 0.36
N GLY A 109 -22.00 -36.19 1.38
CA GLY A 109 -23.05 -36.07 2.39
C GLY A 109 -23.13 -37.27 3.33
N LEU A 110 -21.98 -37.85 3.66
CA LEU A 110 -21.78 -39.01 4.55
C LEU A 110 -20.82 -38.65 5.69
N ASP A 111 -20.92 -39.38 6.80
CA ASP A 111 -20.00 -39.25 7.93
C ASP A 111 -19.07 -40.46 8.05
N ARG A 112 -18.07 -40.34 8.92
CA ARG A 112 -17.02 -41.36 9.08
C ARG A 112 -17.52 -42.75 9.47
N SER A 113 -18.74 -42.86 10.02
CA SER A 113 -19.32 -44.14 10.45
C SER A 113 -19.58 -45.07 9.27
N VAL A 114 -19.71 -44.54 8.04
CA VAL A 114 -20.09 -45.33 6.85
C VAL A 114 -19.04 -46.37 6.46
N TYR A 115 -17.76 -46.08 6.71
CA TYR A 115 -16.63 -46.96 6.38
C TYR A 115 -16.02 -47.63 7.62
N MET A 116 -16.66 -47.52 8.79
CA MET A 116 -16.19 -48.21 10.00
C MET A 116 -16.55 -49.71 9.93
N PRO A 117 -15.66 -50.63 10.34
CA PRO A 117 -15.89 -52.08 10.23
C PRO A 117 -17.18 -52.59 10.88
N ARG A 118 -17.67 -51.89 11.92
CA ARG A 118 -18.90 -52.25 12.64
C ARG A 118 -20.19 -51.89 11.88
N LYS A 119 -20.11 -51.11 10.79
CA LYS A 119 -21.28 -50.66 10.04
C LYS A 119 -21.64 -51.65 8.93
N ARG A 120 -22.93 -51.96 8.80
CA ARG A 120 -23.44 -52.81 7.71
C ARG A 120 -23.20 -52.13 6.36
N GLY A 121 -22.57 -52.85 5.43
CA GLY A 121 -22.30 -52.36 4.07
C GLY A 121 -20.98 -51.57 3.90
N HIS A 122 -20.14 -51.48 4.94
CA HIS A 122 -18.87 -50.75 4.87
C HIS A 122 -17.93 -51.29 3.78
N GLU A 123 -17.85 -52.61 3.58
CA GLU A 123 -17.02 -53.23 2.54
C GLU A 123 -17.42 -52.77 1.14
N LYS A 124 -18.73 -52.68 0.86
CA LYS A 124 -19.25 -52.20 -0.43
C LYS A 124 -18.94 -50.72 -0.63
N VAL A 125 -18.99 -49.92 0.43
CA VAL A 125 -18.61 -48.50 0.39
C VAL A 125 -17.13 -48.33 0.10
N LEU A 126 -16.26 -49.09 0.78
CA LEU A 126 -14.81 -49.08 0.54
C LEU A 126 -14.48 -49.52 -0.88
N LYS A 127 -15.14 -50.58 -1.37
CA LYS A 127 -14.98 -51.02 -2.75
C LYS A 127 -15.37 -49.94 -3.75
N LEU A 128 -16.52 -49.29 -3.58
CA LEU A 128 -16.93 -48.18 -4.46
C LEU A 128 -15.94 -47.01 -4.45
N ILE A 129 -15.35 -46.70 -3.30
CA ILE A 129 -14.30 -45.68 -3.21
C ILE A 129 -13.07 -46.12 -4.00
N GLN A 130 -12.61 -47.36 -3.84
CA GLN A 130 -11.44 -47.86 -4.57
C GLN A 130 -11.70 -47.93 -6.07
N ASP A 131 -12.85 -48.46 -6.49
CA ASP A 131 -13.24 -48.53 -7.91
C ASP A 131 -13.24 -47.12 -8.54
N GLY A 132 -13.75 -46.11 -7.81
CA GLY A 132 -13.72 -44.72 -8.25
C GLY A 132 -12.31 -44.12 -8.31
N VAL A 133 -11.39 -44.55 -7.43
CA VAL A 133 -9.98 -44.12 -7.46
C VAL A 133 -9.25 -44.76 -8.65
N ASP A 134 -9.51 -46.03 -8.91
CA ASP A 134 -8.93 -46.76 -10.05
C ASP A 134 -9.43 -46.17 -11.39
N GLU A 135 -10.68 -45.69 -11.43
CA GLU A 135 -11.28 -45.08 -12.62
C GLU A 135 -10.85 -43.61 -12.83
N LEU A 136 -10.99 -42.76 -11.81
CA LEU A 136 -10.84 -41.30 -11.94
C LEU A 136 -9.46 -40.78 -11.51
N GLY A 137 -8.65 -41.62 -10.85
CA GLY A 137 -7.42 -41.20 -10.21
C GLY A 137 -7.64 -40.31 -8.98
N LEU A 138 -6.55 -39.75 -8.45
CA LEU A 138 -6.56 -38.88 -7.27
C LEU A 138 -6.36 -37.42 -7.64
N GLU A 139 -7.22 -36.54 -7.11
CA GLU A 139 -7.09 -35.10 -7.16
C GLU A 139 -6.53 -34.59 -5.82
N PRO A 140 -5.34 -33.96 -5.78
CA PRO A 140 -4.81 -33.39 -4.54
C PRO A 140 -5.77 -32.37 -3.92
N GLY A 141 -6.20 -32.64 -2.69
CA GLY A 141 -7.24 -31.87 -2.02
C GLY A 141 -8.64 -32.34 -2.40
N GLY A 142 -9.34 -31.54 -3.21
CA GLY A 142 -10.65 -31.91 -3.75
C GLY A 142 -11.86 -31.26 -3.09
N TYR A 143 -11.70 -30.12 -2.40
CA TYR A 143 -12.84 -29.23 -2.11
C TYR A 143 -13.48 -28.71 -3.41
N ASP A 144 -14.76 -28.38 -3.39
CA ASP A 144 -15.51 -27.94 -4.57
C ASP A 144 -15.38 -26.44 -4.84
N THR A 145 -14.84 -25.67 -3.88
CA THR A 145 -14.57 -24.24 -4.05
C THR A 145 -13.71 -23.98 -5.30
N PRO A 146 -14.20 -23.18 -6.27
CA PRO A 146 -13.43 -22.84 -7.45
C PRO A 146 -12.22 -21.96 -7.09
N ILE A 147 -11.16 -22.09 -7.87
CA ILE A 147 -9.94 -21.29 -7.73
C ILE A 147 -9.83 -20.35 -8.92
N THR A 148 -9.62 -19.08 -8.63
CA THR A 148 -9.48 -18.04 -9.64
C THR A 148 -8.28 -18.32 -10.55
N VAL A 149 -8.49 -18.16 -11.85
CA VAL A 149 -7.45 -18.31 -12.87
C VAL A 149 -6.69 -16.99 -13.01
N CYS A 150 -5.37 -17.03 -12.96
CA CYS A 150 -4.52 -15.87 -13.18
C CYS A 150 -4.53 -15.49 -14.67
N GLU A 151 -4.84 -14.24 -14.98
CA GLU A 151 -4.89 -13.75 -16.37
C GLU A 151 -3.55 -13.91 -17.09
N ASP A 152 -2.44 -13.64 -16.41
CA ASP A 152 -1.10 -13.67 -16.99
C ASP A 152 -0.64 -15.07 -17.43
N THR A 153 -1.05 -16.11 -16.71
CA THR A 153 -0.59 -17.50 -16.95
C THR A 153 -1.67 -18.42 -17.49
N GLY A 154 -2.94 -18.03 -17.38
CA GLY A 154 -4.09 -18.91 -17.67
C GLY A 154 -4.21 -20.10 -16.71
N LEU A 155 -3.43 -20.13 -15.62
CA LEU A 155 -3.43 -21.20 -14.63
C LEU A 155 -4.17 -20.76 -13.35
N PRO A 156 -4.84 -21.68 -12.63
CA PRO A 156 -5.33 -21.38 -11.29
C PRO A 156 -4.15 -21.04 -10.38
N TRP A 157 -4.29 -19.98 -9.58
CA TRP A 157 -3.20 -19.45 -8.75
C TRP A 157 -2.64 -20.46 -7.74
N ARG A 158 -3.43 -21.50 -7.45
CA ARG A 158 -3.05 -22.66 -6.63
C ARG A 158 -3.78 -23.92 -7.09
N GLU A 159 -3.42 -25.08 -6.55
CA GLU A 159 -4.23 -26.31 -6.69
C GLU A 159 -5.44 -26.30 -5.73
N PRO A 160 -6.45 -27.18 -5.94
CA PRO A 160 -7.61 -27.34 -5.07
C PRO A 160 -7.29 -27.36 -3.58
N PHE A 161 -8.21 -26.81 -2.78
CA PHE A 161 -8.05 -26.73 -1.34
C PHE A 161 -8.15 -28.11 -0.68
N ASP A 162 -7.50 -28.22 0.48
CA ASP A 162 -7.71 -29.27 1.47
C ASP A 162 -7.84 -28.62 2.85
N SER A 163 -8.25 -29.38 3.88
CA SER A 163 -8.48 -28.82 5.22
C SER A 163 -7.25 -28.15 5.85
N LYS A 164 -6.04 -28.67 5.58
CA LYS A 164 -4.79 -28.08 6.08
C LYS A 164 -4.45 -26.83 5.29
N ARG A 165 -4.55 -26.90 3.97
CA ARG A 165 -4.30 -25.73 3.09
C ARG A 165 -5.25 -24.59 3.37
N ILE A 166 -6.53 -24.86 3.64
CA ILE A 166 -7.46 -23.82 4.10
C ILE A 166 -6.92 -23.12 5.35
N THR A 167 -6.40 -23.89 6.30
CA THR A 167 -5.83 -23.34 7.54
C THR A 167 -4.57 -22.53 7.27
N GLU A 168 -3.68 -23.01 6.41
CA GLU A 168 -2.42 -22.33 6.05
C GLU A 168 -2.67 -21.05 5.25
N GLU A 169 -3.47 -21.11 4.20
CA GLU A 169 -3.81 -19.90 3.43
C GLU A 169 -4.57 -18.88 4.27
N SER A 170 -5.38 -19.32 5.24
CA SER A 170 -6.02 -18.38 6.16
C SER A 170 -4.99 -17.62 7.02
N LYS A 171 -3.87 -18.26 7.39
CA LYS A 171 -2.76 -17.59 8.09
C LYS A 171 -2.01 -16.64 7.16
N HIS A 172 -1.78 -17.05 5.92
CA HIS A 172 -1.15 -16.20 4.91
C HIS A 172 -2.03 -14.99 4.54
N LEU A 173 -3.34 -15.16 4.45
CA LEU A 173 -4.29 -14.07 4.26
C LEU A 173 -4.30 -13.10 5.45
N LEU A 174 -4.24 -13.61 6.68
CA LEU A 174 -4.07 -12.79 7.88
C LEU A 174 -2.75 -11.99 7.83
N ALA A 175 -1.64 -12.61 7.40
CA ALA A 175 -0.35 -11.95 7.21
C ALA A 175 -0.40 -10.86 6.12
N ALA A 176 -1.04 -11.14 4.98
CA ALA A 176 -1.24 -10.18 3.89
C ALA A 176 -2.04 -8.95 4.37
N CYS A 177 -3.15 -9.17 5.09
CA CYS A 177 -3.93 -8.09 5.69
C CYS A 177 -3.08 -7.28 6.67
N TYR A 178 -2.28 -7.94 7.52
CA TYR A 178 -1.37 -7.26 8.44
C TYR A 178 -0.34 -6.39 7.69
N ILE A 179 0.29 -6.91 6.63
CA ILE A 179 1.27 -6.17 5.82
C ILE A 179 0.64 -4.91 5.23
N VAL A 180 -0.53 -5.03 4.59
CA VAL A 180 -1.24 -3.90 3.97
C VAL A 180 -1.61 -2.85 5.03
N VAL A 181 -2.21 -3.27 6.14
CA VAL A 181 -2.60 -2.36 7.23
C VAL A 181 -1.36 -1.69 7.83
N ALA A 182 -0.33 -2.43 8.21
CA ALA A 182 0.86 -1.90 8.86
C ALA A 182 1.65 -0.96 7.94
N TYR A 183 1.83 -1.34 6.67
CA TYR A 183 2.62 -0.56 5.72
C TYR A 183 1.91 0.70 5.25
N LEU A 184 0.62 0.63 4.89
CA LEU A 184 -0.09 1.77 4.27
C LEU A 184 -0.69 2.73 5.30
N SER A 185 -0.97 2.28 6.53
CA SER A 185 -1.43 3.18 7.60
C SER A 185 -0.26 3.86 8.33
N GLY A 186 0.90 3.22 8.37
CA GLY A 186 2.03 3.64 9.18
C GLY A 186 1.83 3.45 10.69
N MET A 187 0.79 2.74 11.13
CA MET A 187 0.54 2.42 12.54
C MET A 187 1.68 1.58 13.15
N ARG A 188 1.89 1.68 14.47
CA ARG A 188 2.80 0.79 15.20
C ARG A 188 2.18 -0.61 15.29
N ASP A 189 3.03 -1.62 15.46
CA ASP A 189 2.63 -3.00 15.71
C ASP A 189 1.51 -3.14 16.76
N SER A 190 1.68 -2.51 17.93
CA SER A 190 0.67 -2.53 18.99
C SER A 190 -0.60 -1.75 18.68
N GLU A 191 -0.54 -0.77 17.78
CA GLU A 191 -1.71 -0.01 17.30
C GLU A 191 -2.47 -0.84 16.27
N VAL A 192 -1.78 -1.52 15.35
CA VAL A 192 -2.35 -2.44 14.34
C VAL A 192 -3.02 -3.62 15.04
N GLN A 193 -2.30 -4.34 15.90
CA GLN A 193 -2.86 -5.48 16.64
C GLN A 193 -3.98 -5.06 17.60
N GLY A 194 -4.03 -3.79 18.01
CA GLY A 194 -5.07 -3.22 18.84
C GLY A 194 -6.33 -2.76 18.08
N LEU A 195 -6.41 -3.00 16.77
CA LEU A 195 -7.61 -2.72 15.99
C LEU A 195 -8.73 -3.72 16.32
N GLU A 196 -9.92 -3.16 16.53
CA GLU A 196 -11.14 -3.89 16.89
C GLU A 196 -12.10 -3.93 15.70
N ARG A 197 -13.09 -4.83 15.74
CA ARG A 197 -14.18 -4.86 14.76
C ARG A 197 -14.87 -3.50 14.64
N SER A 198 -15.31 -3.19 13.43
CA SER A 198 -15.96 -1.93 13.06
C SER A 198 -15.07 -0.71 13.31
N CYS A 199 -13.74 -0.89 13.26
CA CYS A 199 -12.78 0.22 13.33
C CYS A 199 -12.77 1.08 12.06
N HIS A 200 -13.15 0.51 10.91
CA HIS A 200 -13.24 1.24 9.65
C HIS A 200 -14.54 2.02 9.53
N PHE A 201 -14.45 3.23 9.01
CA PHE A 201 -15.59 4.07 8.66
C PHE A 201 -15.19 5.05 7.55
N THR A 202 -16.17 5.61 6.86
CA THR A 202 -15.98 6.61 5.81
C THR A 202 -16.58 7.94 6.23
N GLU A 203 -15.92 9.03 5.83
CA GLU A 203 -16.44 10.39 5.99
C GLU A 203 -16.22 11.18 4.71
N PRO A 204 -17.19 11.98 4.24
CA PRO A 204 -16.96 12.92 3.16
C PRO A 204 -15.89 13.94 3.58
N SER A 205 -15.06 14.32 2.63
CA SER A 205 -14.12 15.43 2.79
C SER A 205 -14.89 16.73 3.02
N GLY A 206 -14.23 17.75 3.59
CA GLY A 206 -14.89 19.02 3.96
C GLY A 206 -15.51 19.78 2.78
N ASP A 207 -15.08 19.45 1.56
CA ASP A 207 -15.58 19.91 0.26
C ASP A 207 -16.67 19.00 -0.33
N GLY A 208 -16.97 17.85 0.28
CA GLY A 208 -18.00 16.90 -0.16
C GLY A 208 -17.65 16.05 -1.40
N VAL A 209 -16.50 16.30 -2.05
CA VAL A 209 -16.12 15.70 -3.33
C VAL A 209 -15.51 14.30 -3.18
N LEU A 210 -14.80 14.05 -2.08
CA LEU A 210 -14.07 12.80 -1.85
C LEU A 210 -14.58 12.07 -0.62
N ILE A 211 -14.71 10.75 -0.70
CA ILE A 211 -14.96 9.88 0.45
C ILE A 211 -13.60 9.49 1.04
N ARG A 212 -13.35 9.81 2.31
CA ARG A 212 -12.12 9.43 3.03
C ARG A 212 -12.37 8.17 3.85
N HIS A 213 -11.55 7.14 3.62
CA HIS A 213 -11.52 5.96 4.47
C HIS A 213 -10.72 6.29 5.73
N LYS A 214 -11.26 5.91 6.89
CA LYS A 214 -10.64 6.15 8.19
C LYS A 214 -10.68 4.90 9.06
N LEU A 215 -9.64 4.73 9.88
CA LEU A 215 -9.61 3.73 10.95
C LEU A 215 -9.65 4.43 12.30
N ARG A 216 -10.41 3.86 13.23
CA ARG A 216 -10.44 4.24 14.65
C ARG A 216 -9.75 3.17 15.48
N GLY A 217 -8.87 3.59 16.37
CA GLY A 217 -8.16 2.66 17.25
C GLY A 217 -7.60 3.35 18.48
N TRP A 218 -6.72 2.63 19.17
CA TRP A 218 -6.13 3.07 20.43
C TRP A 218 -4.64 3.31 20.27
N VAL A 219 -4.18 4.45 20.79
CA VAL A 219 -2.76 4.78 20.87
C VAL A 219 -2.35 4.80 22.33
N VAL A 220 -1.26 4.11 22.64
CA VAL A 220 -0.65 4.11 23.98
C VAL A 220 0.53 5.07 23.97
N LYS A 221 0.46 6.14 24.77
CA LYS A 221 1.55 7.14 24.90
C LYS A 221 1.96 7.36 26.36
N GLY A 222 3.25 7.67 26.55
CA GLY A 222 3.84 8.05 27.83
C GLY A 222 4.18 6.89 28.77
N ARG A 223 4.98 7.16 29.82
CA ARG A 223 5.41 6.16 30.82
C ARG A 223 4.25 5.53 31.59
N ARG A 224 3.07 6.17 31.62
CA ARG A 224 1.86 5.70 32.32
C ARG A 224 0.91 4.85 31.46
N ARG A 225 1.25 4.53 30.20
CA ARG A 225 0.44 3.70 29.28
C ARG A 225 -1.03 4.17 29.15
N GLU A 226 -1.26 5.48 29.05
CA GLU A 226 -2.61 6.01 28.85
C GLU A 226 -3.09 5.67 27.42
N ARG A 227 -4.25 4.99 27.30
CA ARG A 227 -4.89 4.70 26.01
C ARG A 227 -5.70 5.92 25.57
N ARG A 228 -5.39 6.47 24.39
CA ARG A 228 -6.17 7.55 23.76
C ARG A 228 -6.76 7.06 22.45
N ARG A 229 -8.01 7.43 22.18
CA ARG A 229 -8.62 7.18 20.86
C ARG A 229 -7.90 8.02 19.81
N ALA A 230 -7.70 7.39 18.67
CA ALA A 230 -6.96 7.91 17.55
C ALA A 230 -7.65 7.53 16.25
N THR A 231 -7.44 8.36 15.23
CA THR A 231 -7.99 8.14 13.89
C THR A 231 -6.89 8.28 12.86
N TRP A 232 -6.86 7.35 11.91
CA TRP A 232 -5.95 7.34 10.77
C TRP A 232 -6.76 7.51 9.50
N VAL A 233 -6.31 8.36 8.60
CA VAL A 233 -6.81 8.37 7.21
C VAL A 233 -6.01 7.31 6.47
N VAL A 234 -6.73 6.44 5.76
CA VAL A 234 -6.14 5.27 5.09
C VAL A 234 -6.64 5.17 3.65
N LEU A 235 -5.98 4.32 2.86
CA LEU A 235 -6.37 4.01 1.49
C LEU A 235 -7.47 2.94 1.47
N PRO A 236 -8.24 2.81 0.36
CA PRO A 236 -9.30 1.80 0.23
C PRO A 236 -8.83 0.35 0.43
N GLU A 237 -7.60 0.03 0.05
CA GLU A 237 -7.00 -1.31 0.20
C GLU A 237 -6.86 -1.68 1.68
N VAL A 238 -6.61 -0.70 2.55
CA VAL A 238 -6.59 -0.91 3.99
C VAL A 238 -8.00 -1.19 4.51
N ALA A 239 -9.02 -0.49 4.01
CA ALA A 239 -10.41 -0.76 4.38
C ALA A 239 -10.82 -2.18 3.99
N ARG A 240 -10.47 -2.61 2.76
CA ARG A 240 -10.70 -3.98 2.29
C ARG A 240 -9.99 -5.03 3.13
N ALA A 241 -8.76 -4.74 3.59
CA ALA A 241 -8.06 -5.60 4.54
C ALA A 241 -8.84 -5.76 5.86
N ILE A 242 -9.45 -4.69 6.39
CA ILE A 242 -10.30 -4.74 7.59
C ILE A 242 -11.54 -5.60 7.36
N GLU A 243 -12.23 -5.43 6.23
CA GLU A 243 -13.42 -6.23 5.87
C GLU A 243 -13.09 -7.73 5.81
N ILE A 244 -11.96 -8.09 5.20
CA ILE A 244 -11.48 -9.48 5.15
C ILE A 244 -11.17 -10.00 6.56
N LEU A 245 -10.49 -9.20 7.40
CA LEU A 245 -10.19 -9.58 8.78
C LEU A 245 -11.47 -9.79 9.61
N GLU A 246 -12.47 -8.93 9.44
CA GLU A 246 -13.78 -9.07 10.10
C GLU A 246 -14.54 -10.33 9.68
N THR A 247 -14.25 -10.86 8.49
CA THR A 247 -14.80 -12.13 8.00
C THR A 247 -14.00 -13.34 8.51
N LEU A 248 -12.69 -13.19 8.75
CA LEU A 248 -11.82 -14.27 9.19
C LEU A 248 -12.04 -14.70 10.66
N THR A 249 -12.50 -13.78 11.50
CA THR A 249 -12.72 -14.00 12.94
C THR A 249 -14.02 -13.34 13.37
N ASP A 250 -14.77 -13.93 14.31
CA ASP A 250 -15.97 -13.32 14.92
C ASP A 250 -15.64 -12.54 16.20
N GLN A 251 -14.38 -12.54 16.62
CA GLN A 251 -13.94 -11.91 17.86
C GLN A 251 -13.80 -10.40 17.71
N GLU A 252 -13.84 -9.68 18.84
CA GLU A 252 -13.68 -8.22 18.86
C GLU A 252 -12.33 -7.74 18.30
N SER A 253 -11.24 -8.48 18.53
CA SER A 253 -9.93 -8.16 17.96
C SER A 253 -9.74 -8.81 16.59
N LEU A 254 -9.16 -8.06 15.66
CA LEU A 254 -9.03 -8.48 14.26
C LEU A 254 -7.84 -9.42 13.99
N PHE A 255 -6.73 -9.22 14.70
CA PHE A 255 -5.51 -10.02 14.51
C PHE A 255 -5.48 -11.24 15.42
N ILE A 256 -6.42 -12.16 15.18
CA ILE A 256 -6.55 -13.45 15.87
C ILE A 256 -6.29 -14.58 14.89
N ARG A 257 -5.58 -15.61 15.37
CA ARG A 257 -5.32 -16.79 14.55
C ARG A 257 -6.65 -17.46 14.16
N PRO A 258 -6.85 -17.82 12.89
CA PRO A 258 -8.07 -18.49 12.47
C PRO A 258 -8.33 -19.77 13.30
N GLY A 259 -9.49 -19.84 13.95
CA GLY A 259 -9.88 -20.96 14.82
C GLY A 259 -9.40 -20.88 16.28
N HIS A 260 -8.82 -19.75 16.70
CA HIS A 260 -8.43 -19.48 18.08
C HIS A 260 -9.18 -18.26 18.63
N SER A 261 -9.10 -18.04 19.94
CA SER A 261 -9.75 -16.92 20.65
C SER A 261 -8.77 -15.87 21.20
N SER A 262 -7.46 -16.11 21.10
CA SER A 262 -6.42 -15.21 21.60
C SER A 262 -5.75 -14.42 20.47
N GLN A 263 -5.45 -13.15 20.73
CA GLN A 263 -4.64 -12.32 19.83
C GLN A 263 -3.30 -12.98 19.51
N VAL A 264 -2.83 -12.78 18.28
CA VAL A 264 -1.53 -13.27 17.84
C VAL A 264 -0.42 -12.46 18.54
N PRO A 265 0.54 -13.09 19.22
CA PRO A 265 1.69 -12.38 19.79
C PRO A 265 2.53 -11.69 18.70
N ALA A 266 3.16 -10.56 19.02
CA ALA A 266 4.01 -9.83 18.08
C ALA A 266 5.15 -10.66 17.45
N SER A 267 5.74 -11.59 18.20
CA SER A 267 6.77 -12.51 17.68
C SER A 267 6.21 -13.47 16.62
N GLU A 268 4.97 -13.91 16.78
CA GLU A 268 4.30 -14.78 15.82
C GLU A 268 3.89 -14.00 14.56
N ILE A 269 3.50 -12.72 14.68
CA ILE A 269 3.28 -11.84 13.52
C ILE A 269 4.53 -11.73 12.65
N VAL A 270 5.70 -11.53 13.26
CA VAL A 270 6.97 -11.48 12.51
C VAL A 270 7.21 -12.78 11.75
N GLN A 271 7.01 -13.93 12.40
CA GLN A 271 7.15 -15.22 11.74
C GLN A 271 6.14 -15.38 10.58
N MET A 272 4.87 -15.04 10.80
CA MET A 272 3.81 -15.12 9.79
C MET A 272 4.12 -14.30 8.54
N ILE A 273 4.73 -13.12 8.68
CA ILE A 273 5.12 -12.27 7.54
C ILE A 273 6.24 -12.93 6.74
N ASN A 274 7.22 -13.54 7.41
CA ASN A 274 8.33 -14.21 6.73
C ASN A 274 7.88 -15.55 6.10
N ASP A 275 7.04 -16.33 6.78
CA ASP A 275 6.39 -17.53 6.24
C ASP A 275 5.55 -17.17 5.00
N PHE A 276 4.84 -16.04 5.04
CA PHE A 276 4.13 -15.51 3.88
C PHE A 276 5.07 -15.17 2.73
N ALA A 277 6.16 -14.46 3.00
CA ALA A 277 7.15 -14.10 1.98
C ALA A 277 7.79 -15.33 1.31
N GLU A 278 8.08 -16.37 2.09
CA GLU A 278 8.57 -17.65 1.56
C GLU A 278 7.49 -18.36 0.73
N HIS A 279 6.26 -18.46 1.25
CA HIS A 279 5.15 -19.13 0.59
C HIS A 279 4.82 -18.49 -0.77
N VAL A 280 4.71 -17.17 -0.86
CA VAL A 280 4.36 -16.50 -2.13
C VAL A 280 5.43 -16.70 -3.22
N ASN A 281 6.70 -16.85 -2.84
CA ASN A 281 7.76 -17.17 -3.79
C ASN A 281 7.54 -18.54 -4.46
N THR A 282 6.88 -19.49 -3.78
CA THR A 282 6.51 -20.79 -4.38
C THR A 282 5.36 -20.68 -5.37
N LEU A 283 4.56 -19.61 -5.31
CA LEU A 283 3.40 -19.37 -6.18
C LEU A 283 3.75 -18.56 -7.43
N ALA A 284 4.95 -17.97 -7.51
CA ALA A 284 5.38 -17.10 -8.61
C ALA A 284 5.19 -17.76 -9.99
N GLY A 285 5.58 -19.03 -10.13
CA GLY A 285 5.47 -19.77 -11.40
C GLY A 285 4.03 -20.00 -11.88
N ARG A 286 3.05 -20.08 -10.96
CA ARG A 286 1.63 -20.28 -11.32
C ARG A 286 0.91 -18.98 -11.60
N THR A 287 1.31 -17.91 -10.91
CA THR A 287 0.62 -16.62 -10.95
C THR A 287 1.19 -15.66 -11.99
N GLY A 288 2.45 -15.84 -12.38
CA GLY A 288 3.17 -14.88 -13.23
C GLY A 288 3.74 -13.69 -12.46
N LEU A 289 3.44 -13.58 -11.15
CA LEU A 289 3.96 -12.52 -10.31
C LEU A 289 5.44 -12.74 -10.00
N LEU A 290 6.21 -11.65 -9.99
CA LEU A 290 7.64 -11.70 -9.67
C LEU A 290 7.84 -12.13 -8.20
N PRO A 291 8.79 -13.05 -7.92
CA PRO A 291 9.16 -13.39 -6.56
C PRO A 291 9.77 -12.18 -5.85
N ILE A 292 9.75 -12.21 -4.52
CA ILE A 292 10.42 -11.20 -3.70
C ILE A 292 11.93 -11.38 -3.90
N PRO A 293 12.64 -10.36 -4.42
CA PRO A 293 14.06 -10.51 -4.74
C PRO A 293 14.89 -10.68 -3.45
N PRO A 294 15.92 -11.54 -3.45
CA PRO A 294 16.89 -11.57 -2.37
C PRO A 294 17.70 -10.27 -2.36
N VAL A 295 18.34 -9.98 -1.23
CA VAL A 295 19.17 -8.80 -1.06
C VAL A 295 20.62 -9.21 -0.84
N THR A 296 21.50 -8.60 -1.62
CA THR A 296 22.93 -8.76 -1.48
C THR A 296 23.46 -7.75 -0.45
N GLN A 297 24.05 -8.24 0.63
CA GLN A 297 24.66 -7.42 1.68
C GLN A 297 26.16 -7.72 1.79
N LYS A 298 26.96 -6.68 2.01
CA LYS A 298 28.38 -6.82 2.35
C LYS A 298 28.52 -6.81 3.86
N SER A 299 29.08 -7.86 4.42
CA SER A 299 29.45 -7.94 5.83
C SER A 299 30.60 -6.97 6.14
N ILE A 300 30.81 -6.70 7.43
CA ILE A 300 31.92 -5.88 7.93
C ILE A 300 33.27 -6.50 7.53
N ASP A 301 33.32 -7.83 7.41
CA ASP A 301 34.52 -8.60 7.03
C ASP A 301 34.74 -8.65 5.50
N GLY A 302 33.89 -7.96 4.72
CA GLY A 302 34.00 -7.87 3.26
C GLY A 302 33.35 -9.03 2.49
N GLU A 303 32.77 -10.01 3.19
CA GLU A 303 32.03 -11.10 2.57
C GLU A 303 30.70 -10.59 2.01
N THR A 304 30.30 -11.09 0.85
CA THR A 304 29.04 -10.71 0.19
C THR A 304 28.06 -11.87 0.27
N THR A 305 26.99 -11.72 1.04
CA THR A 305 25.92 -12.72 1.13
C THR A 305 24.69 -12.24 0.36
N THR A 306 24.00 -13.17 -0.31
CA THR A 306 22.71 -12.88 -0.98
C THR A 306 21.65 -13.76 -0.37
N GLU A 307 20.77 -13.16 0.42
CA GLU A 307 19.79 -13.88 1.24
C GLU A 307 18.39 -13.26 1.10
N ALA A 308 17.37 -14.03 1.48
CA ALA A 308 16.02 -13.50 1.57
C ALA A 308 15.96 -12.37 2.62
N TRP A 309 15.18 -11.33 2.33
CA TRP A 309 15.03 -10.23 3.28
C TRP A 309 14.22 -10.66 4.51
N TRP A 310 14.79 -10.49 5.71
CA TRP A 310 14.07 -10.74 6.94
C TRP A 310 13.20 -9.54 7.32
N PHE A 311 11.88 -9.74 7.34
CA PHE A 311 10.91 -8.71 7.65
C PHE A 311 10.65 -8.59 9.15
N THR A 312 10.55 -7.37 9.67
CA THR A 312 10.04 -7.10 11.01
C THR A 312 9.01 -5.97 11.01
N THR A 313 8.10 -5.98 11.99
CA THR A 313 6.98 -5.04 12.06
C THR A 313 7.41 -3.56 12.13
N ARG A 314 8.56 -3.29 12.77
CA ARG A 314 9.14 -1.93 12.85
C ARG A 314 9.61 -1.39 11.51
N GLN A 315 10.02 -2.26 10.57
CA GLN A 315 10.53 -1.81 9.27
C GLN A 315 9.44 -1.18 8.41
N PHE A 316 8.21 -1.71 8.40
CA PHE A 316 7.11 -1.17 7.59
C PHE A 316 6.85 0.31 7.89
N ARG A 317 6.67 0.63 9.17
CA ARG A 317 6.45 2.01 9.63
C ARG A 317 7.60 2.93 9.23
N ARG A 318 8.84 2.45 9.35
CA ARG A 318 10.04 3.25 9.01
C ARG A 318 10.21 3.43 7.50
N THR A 319 9.98 2.40 6.71
CA THR A 319 10.01 2.47 5.25
C THR A 319 8.95 3.44 4.73
N LEU A 320 7.71 3.35 5.23
CA LEU A 320 6.66 4.31 4.86
C LEU A 320 7.03 5.74 5.28
N ALA A 321 7.58 5.93 6.49
CA ALA A 321 7.96 7.25 7.00
C ALA A 321 8.98 7.92 6.07
N TRP A 322 9.93 7.13 5.57
CA TRP A 322 10.92 7.56 4.61
C TRP A 322 10.30 7.95 3.25
N HIS A 323 9.35 7.16 2.72
CA HIS A 323 8.65 7.50 1.48
C HIS A 323 7.84 8.79 1.62
N ILE A 324 7.09 8.94 2.72
CA ILE A 324 6.30 10.13 3.01
C ILE A 324 7.22 11.35 3.12
N ALA A 325 8.35 11.26 3.83
CA ALA A 325 9.26 12.39 4.04
C ALA A 325 9.90 12.93 2.75
N ARG A 326 9.92 12.13 1.66
CA ARG A 326 10.43 12.51 0.34
C ARG A 326 9.41 13.22 -0.54
N GLN A 327 8.15 13.23 -0.14
CA GLN A 327 7.11 13.97 -0.86
C GLN A 327 7.09 15.45 -0.46
N PRO A 328 6.63 16.36 -1.35
CA PRO A 328 6.34 17.74 -0.97
C PRO A 328 5.40 17.77 0.25
N PHE A 329 5.71 18.59 1.25
CA PHE A 329 5.00 18.66 2.55
C PHE A 329 5.00 17.37 3.39
N GLY A 330 5.77 16.36 2.98
CA GLY A 330 5.87 15.04 3.60
C GLY A 330 6.23 15.03 5.09
N LEU A 331 7.04 15.98 5.56
CA LEU A 331 7.38 16.10 6.98
C LEU A 331 6.18 16.49 7.86
N VAL A 332 5.30 17.35 7.35
CA VAL A 332 4.08 17.78 8.05
C VAL A 332 3.00 16.71 7.94
N ALA A 333 2.80 16.15 6.75
CA ALA A 333 1.89 15.04 6.51
C ALA A 333 2.28 13.79 7.34
N GLY A 334 3.57 13.46 7.39
CA GLY A 334 4.13 12.41 8.21
C GLY A 334 3.89 12.65 9.70
N LYS A 335 4.17 13.86 10.23
CA LYS A 335 3.86 14.17 11.63
C LYS A 335 2.38 13.91 11.97
N ILE A 336 1.45 14.32 11.11
CA ILE A 336 0.00 14.11 11.28
C ILE A 336 -0.33 12.62 11.23
N GLN A 337 0.13 11.91 10.20
CA GLN A 337 -0.11 10.46 10.01
C GLN A 337 0.44 9.62 11.17
N TYR A 338 1.63 9.96 11.66
CA TYR A 338 2.30 9.27 12.75
C TYR A 338 1.91 9.78 14.14
N GLN A 339 1.03 10.77 14.22
CA GLN A 339 0.52 11.41 15.44
C GLN A 339 1.64 11.84 16.40
N GLN A 340 2.76 12.32 15.86
CA GLN A 340 3.92 12.68 16.66
C GLN A 340 3.82 14.10 17.20
N THR A 341 4.26 14.28 18.45
CA THR A 341 4.12 15.56 19.18
C THR A 341 5.05 16.65 18.62
N SER A 342 6.09 16.29 17.86
CA SER A 342 6.99 17.24 17.19
C SER A 342 7.47 16.74 15.82
N VAL A 343 7.75 17.68 14.91
CA VAL A 343 8.36 17.39 13.60
C VAL A 343 9.74 16.76 13.78
N ALA A 344 10.48 17.16 14.83
CA ALA A 344 11.80 16.62 15.17
C ALA A 344 11.80 15.11 15.52
N ILE A 345 10.70 14.57 16.04
CA ILE A 345 10.58 13.11 16.26
C ILE A 345 10.37 12.39 14.92
N PHE A 346 9.66 13.00 13.97
CA PHE A 346 9.47 12.44 12.62
C PHE A 346 10.76 12.52 11.80
N GLU A 347 11.50 13.61 11.97
CA GLU A 347 12.87 13.76 11.47
C GLU A 347 13.82 12.69 12.04
N GLY A 348 13.60 12.18 13.26
CA GLY A 348 14.34 11.03 13.79
C GLY A 348 14.01 9.70 13.09
N TYR A 349 12.75 9.51 12.66
CA TYR A 349 12.33 8.36 11.83
C TYR A 349 12.88 8.45 10.41
N ALA A 350 13.04 9.66 9.89
CA ALA A 350 13.73 9.94 8.64
C ALA A 350 15.26 9.72 8.82
N GLY A 351 15.86 10.23 9.89
CA GLY A 351 17.21 9.90 10.36
C GLY A 351 17.95 11.08 11.01
N THR A 352 18.54 10.87 12.19
CA THR A 352 19.59 11.75 12.75
C THR A 352 20.83 10.95 13.15
N SER A 353 21.95 11.39 12.57
CA SER A 353 23.33 11.43 13.12
C SER A 353 24.04 10.14 13.52
N GLU A 354 24.18 9.23 12.55
CA GLU A 354 25.41 8.44 12.31
C GLU A 354 25.46 7.90 10.85
N SER A 355 24.30 7.83 10.18
CA SER A 355 24.14 7.25 8.84
C SER A 355 24.23 8.20 7.63
N GLY A 356 24.74 9.44 7.75
CA GLY A 356 24.85 10.34 6.59
C GLY A 356 23.51 10.81 5.96
N PHE A 357 22.36 10.39 6.51
CA PHE A 357 21.02 10.58 5.94
C PHE A 357 20.61 12.04 5.72
N ARG A 358 20.96 12.99 6.60
CA ARG A 358 20.68 14.41 6.33
C ARG A 358 21.43 14.87 5.07
N ALA A 359 22.68 14.45 4.90
CA ALA A 359 23.43 14.78 3.69
C ALA A 359 22.88 14.04 2.46
N GLU A 360 22.42 12.80 2.63
CA GLU A 360 21.80 11.99 1.57
C GLU A 360 20.43 12.55 1.13
N VAL A 361 19.56 12.93 2.07
CA VAL A 361 18.29 13.60 1.78
C VAL A 361 18.49 14.98 1.23
N GLU A 362 19.44 15.77 1.73
CA GLU A 362 19.74 17.07 1.14
C GLU A 362 20.36 16.91 -0.25
N LYS A 363 21.16 15.87 -0.49
CA LYS A 363 21.68 15.52 -1.82
C LYS A 363 20.55 15.11 -2.78
N GLU A 364 19.67 14.21 -2.36
CA GLU A 364 18.54 13.76 -3.18
C GLU A 364 17.49 14.87 -3.37
N ARG A 365 17.27 15.73 -2.37
CA ARG A 365 16.46 16.95 -2.54
C ARG A 365 17.08 17.86 -3.57
N ALA A 366 18.40 18.06 -3.52
CA ALA A 366 19.10 18.84 -4.52
C ALA A 366 19.03 18.20 -5.91
N GLU A 367 19.03 16.87 -6.00
CA GLU A 367 18.82 16.12 -7.25
C GLU A 367 17.39 16.25 -7.78
N ALA A 368 16.36 16.12 -6.93
CA ALA A 368 14.97 16.29 -7.30
C ALA A 368 14.65 17.73 -7.71
N GLN A 369 15.15 18.73 -6.96
CA GLN A 369 15.04 20.13 -7.36
C GLN A 369 15.76 20.44 -8.67
N LEU A 370 16.85 19.71 -8.94
CA LEU A 370 17.55 19.81 -10.21
C LEU A 370 16.73 19.20 -11.35
N ASP A 371 16.08 18.07 -11.11
CA ASP A 371 15.14 17.47 -12.08
C ASP A 371 13.98 18.42 -12.37
N ASP A 372 13.39 19.04 -11.35
CA ASP A 372 12.28 19.99 -11.47
C ASP A 372 12.64 21.22 -12.35
N ILE A 373 13.83 21.79 -12.18
CA ILE A 373 14.26 22.96 -12.98
C ILE A 373 14.70 22.54 -14.40
N VAL A 374 15.24 21.33 -14.56
CA VAL A 374 15.59 20.78 -15.87
C VAL A 374 14.33 20.51 -16.69
N GLU A 375 13.29 19.92 -16.08
CA GLU A 375 11.98 19.75 -16.72
C GLU A 375 11.41 21.11 -17.13
N ARG A 376 11.51 22.13 -16.28
CA ARG A 376 11.08 23.50 -16.61
C ARG A 376 11.87 24.12 -17.76
N TYR A 377 13.17 23.84 -17.87
CA TYR A 377 14.00 24.29 -18.98
C TYR A 377 13.65 23.55 -20.28
N GLU A 378 13.43 22.24 -20.21
CA GLU A 378 12.95 21.43 -21.34
C GLU A 378 11.57 21.91 -21.82
N ASP A 379 10.67 22.26 -20.89
CA ASP A 379 9.38 22.90 -21.19
C ASP A 379 9.55 24.21 -21.98
N ASP A 380 10.46 25.10 -21.54
CA ASP A 380 10.75 26.37 -22.24
C ASP A 380 11.36 26.15 -23.63
N LEU A 381 12.18 25.11 -23.81
CA LEU A 381 12.71 24.70 -25.12
C LEU A 381 11.60 24.23 -26.07
N LEU A 382 10.60 23.54 -25.53
CA LEU A 382 9.43 23.08 -26.28
C LEU A 382 8.39 24.19 -26.49
N GLY A 383 8.68 25.44 -26.09
CA GLY A 383 7.76 26.56 -26.21
C GLY A 383 6.62 26.57 -25.18
N ARG A 384 6.61 25.63 -24.22
CA ARG A 384 5.51 25.51 -23.26
C ARG A 384 5.42 26.77 -22.39
N PRO A 385 4.25 27.42 -22.36
CA PRO A 385 4.13 28.71 -21.71
C PRO A 385 4.17 28.60 -20.19
N PHE A 386 4.82 29.60 -19.58
CA PHE A 386 4.70 29.90 -18.16
C PHE A 386 4.65 31.40 -17.92
N THR A 387 3.95 31.78 -16.86
CA THR A 387 3.62 33.16 -16.51
C THR A 387 3.90 33.42 -15.02
N GLY A 388 3.66 34.65 -14.56
CA GLY A 388 3.92 35.04 -13.17
C GLY A 388 5.14 35.94 -13.02
N GLY A 389 5.38 36.40 -11.79
CA GLY A 389 6.43 37.38 -11.51
C GLY A 389 7.85 36.88 -11.77
N ALA A 390 8.09 35.59 -11.59
CA ALA A 390 9.41 34.99 -11.83
C ALA A 390 9.67 34.67 -13.31
N ALA A 391 8.63 34.68 -14.15
CA ALA A 391 8.72 34.21 -15.51
C ALA A 391 9.75 34.98 -16.37
N PRO A 392 9.80 36.32 -16.35
CA PRO A 392 10.79 37.07 -17.14
C PRO A 392 12.24 36.73 -16.75
N ARG A 393 12.51 36.55 -15.45
CA ARG A 393 13.83 36.16 -14.96
C ARG A 393 14.20 34.75 -15.41
N LEU A 394 13.31 33.78 -15.20
CA LEU A 394 13.55 32.40 -15.62
C LEU A 394 13.80 32.30 -17.13
N LYS A 395 13.02 33.01 -17.96
CA LYS A 395 13.26 33.08 -19.41
C LYS A 395 14.63 33.68 -19.75
N SER A 396 15.03 34.76 -19.07
CA SER A 396 16.35 35.36 -19.25
C SER A 396 17.48 34.42 -18.85
N ASP A 397 17.31 33.66 -17.77
CA ASP A 397 18.34 32.74 -17.29
C ASP A 397 18.45 31.51 -18.20
N PHE A 398 17.32 30.96 -18.66
CA PHE A 398 17.30 29.89 -19.66
C PHE A 398 17.89 30.33 -21.00
N ALA A 399 17.66 31.58 -21.43
CA ALA A 399 18.28 32.13 -22.63
C ALA A 399 19.82 32.20 -22.54
N LYS A 400 20.37 32.55 -21.36
CA LYS A 400 21.82 32.50 -21.13
C LYS A 400 22.34 31.07 -21.21
N VAL A 401 21.63 30.11 -20.59
CA VAL A 401 21.98 28.69 -20.66
C VAL A 401 22.00 28.20 -22.11
N ARG A 402 21.00 28.58 -22.93
CA ARG A 402 20.97 28.28 -24.37
C ARG A 402 22.16 28.88 -25.13
N ALA A 403 22.45 30.16 -24.91
CA ALA A 403 23.51 30.87 -25.62
C ALA A 403 24.90 30.24 -25.37
N GLU A 404 25.13 29.71 -24.18
CA GLU A 404 26.40 29.07 -23.80
C GLU A 404 26.51 27.60 -24.27
N LEU A 405 25.39 26.94 -24.56
CA LEU A 405 25.36 25.58 -25.11
C LEU A 405 25.53 25.54 -26.64
N GLY A 406 25.13 26.60 -27.35
CA GLY A 406 25.27 26.71 -28.81
C GLY A 406 24.24 25.87 -29.60
N ASP A 407 24.08 26.18 -30.89
CA ASP A 407 23.00 25.66 -31.76
C ASP A 407 23.31 24.27 -32.39
N SER A 408 24.06 23.42 -31.68
CA SER A 408 24.45 22.10 -32.19
C SER A 408 23.36 21.05 -31.89
N PRO A 409 23.08 20.08 -32.79
CA PRO A 409 21.98 19.14 -32.60
C PRO A 409 22.15 18.31 -31.33
N VAL A 410 21.22 18.50 -30.39
CA VAL A 410 21.22 17.96 -29.03
C VAL A 410 21.56 16.46 -29.02
N ARG A 411 22.75 16.10 -28.51
CA ARG A 411 23.11 14.71 -28.20
C ARG A 411 22.95 14.47 -26.70
N ARG A 412 22.86 13.20 -26.29
CA ARG A 412 22.81 12.78 -24.87
C ARG A 412 23.90 13.38 -23.96
N ALA A 413 25.00 13.91 -24.54
CA ALA A 413 26.06 14.63 -23.84
C ALA A 413 25.62 16.02 -23.29
N ASP A 414 24.59 16.63 -23.85
CA ASP A 414 24.16 17.99 -23.48
C ASP A 414 23.34 18.02 -22.18
N ARG A 415 22.65 16.91 -21.84
CA ARG A 415 21.81 16.84 -20.63
C ARG A 415 22.62 16.96 -19.34
N ALA A 416 23.82 16.37 -19.29
CA ALA A 416 24.71 16.51 -18.13
C ALA A 416 25.24 17.94 -17.97
N ARG A 417 25.49 18.62 -19.09
CA ARG A 417 25.96 20.01 -19.12
C ARG A 417 24.85 20.99 -18.71
N VAL A 418 23.63 20.80 -19.23
CA VAL A 418 22.41 21.53 -18.81
C VAL A 418 22.18 21.37 -17.31
N ARG A 419 22.26 20.13 -16.79
CA ARG A 419 22.13 19.85 -15.35
C ARG A 419 23.16 20.61 -14.52
N GLU A 420 24.41 20.67 -14.96
CA GLU A 420 25.44 21.39 -14.21
C GLU A 420 25.18 22.90 -14.20
N MET A 421 24.79 23.47 -15.34
CA MET A 421 24.48 24.91 -15.44
C MET A 421 23.25 25.33 -14.62
N LEU A 422 22.23 24.46 -14.53
CA LEU A 422 21.02 24.72 -13.76
C LEU A 422 21.15 24.40 -12.26
N ARG A 423 22.25 23.77 -11.81
CA ARG A 423 22.47 23.39 -10.41
C ARG A 423 22.39 24.57 -9.45
N GLY A 424 22.81 25.75 -9.86
CA GLY A 424 22.67 26.99 -9.07
C GLY A 424 21.22 27.38 -8.87
N MET A 425 20.41 27.36 -9.94
CA MET A 425 18.99 27.70 -9.91
C MET A 425 18.15 26.67 -9.15
N ALA A 426 18.52 25.38 -9.24
CA ALA A 426 17.85 24.29 -8.53
C ALA A 426 17.76 24.54 -7.00
N ARG A 427 18.79 25.16 -6.40
CA ARG A 427 18.84 25.41 -4.95
C ARG A 427 17.69 26.31 -4.48
N THR A 428 17.30 27.26 -5.32
CA THR A 428 16.27 28.26 -5.02
C THR A 428 14.92 27.98 -5.69
N TYR A 429 14.84 26.92 -6.49
CA TYR A 429 13.62 26.49 -7.15
C TYR A 429 12.82 25.51 -6.28
N ARG A 430 11.51 25.75 -6.15
CA ARG A 430 10.59 24.93 -5.34
C ARG A 430 9.29 24.73 -6.10
N VAL A 431 8.89 23.49 -6.32
CA VAL A 431 7.59 23.18 -6.93
C VAL A 431 6.46 23.34 -5.92
N GLY A 432 5.34 23.91 -6.34
CA GLY A 432 4.18 24.16 -5.49
C GLY A 432 2.85 23.83 -6.16
N VAL A 433 1.78 23.77 -5.37
CA VAL A 433 0.43 23.41 -5.85
C VAL A 433 -0.22 24.54 -6.66
N LEU A 434 0.03 25.79 -6.27
CA LEU A 434 -0.54 26.98 -6.93
C LEU A 434 0.47 27.72 -7.83
N ALA A 435 1.76 27.54 -7.56
CA ALA A 435 2.85 28.10 -8.35
C ALA A 435 4.17 27.43 -7.96
N ASP A 436 5.09 27.36 -8.91
CA ASP A 436 6.50 27.10 -8.65
C ASP A 436 7.15 28.39 -8.13
N CYS A 437 8.01 28.31 -7.13
CA CYS A 437 8.76 29.43 -6.58
C CYS A 437 10.21 29.38 -7.08
N ALA A 438 10.59 30.33 -7.91
CA ALA A 438 12.00 30.62 -8.20
C ALA A 438 12.45 31.71 -7.24
N PHE A 439 12.95 31.31 -6.07
CA PHE A 439 13.26 32.25 -5.00
C PHE A 439 14.48 33.11 -5.32
N ASP A 440 14.37 34.42 -5.12
CA ASP A 440 15.47 35.37 -5.31
C ASP A 440 16.21 35.64 -4.00
N GLU A 441 17.32 34.93 -3.79
CA GLU A 441 18.16 35.15 -2.62
C GLU A 441 18.85 36.53 -2.62
N ALA A 442 18.98 37.18 -3.78
CA ALA A 442 19.60 38.50 -3.91
C ALA A 442 18.61 39.65 -3.61
N ASN A 443 17.30 39.41 -3.73
CA ASN A 443 16.24 40.40 -3.50
C ASN A 443 15.18 39.89 -2.52
N LEU A 444 15.62 39.55 -1.29
CA LEU A 444 14.76 39.00 -0.22
C LEU A 444 13.59 39.93 0.14
N ASP A 445 13.76 41.23 -0.01
CA ASP A 445 12.75 42.27 0.24
C ASP A 445 11.56 42.20 -0.73
N LYS A 446 11.77 41.63 -1.92
CA LYS A 446 10.71 41.46 -2.92
C LYS A 446 9.86 40.21 -2.68
N ALA A 447 10.31 39.30 -1.83
CA ALA A 447 9.53 38.12 -1.48
C ALA A 447 8.38 38.50 -0.54
N VAL A 448 7.13 38.47 -1.04
CA VAL A 448 5.93 38.85 -0.26
C VAL A 448 5.82 38.04 1.04
N CYS A 449 6.22 36.77 1.02
CA CYS A 449 6.20 35.91 2.20
C CYS A 449 7.16 36.32 3.33
N LEU A 450 8.10 37.25 3.07
CA LEU A 450 9.05 37.76 4.07
C LEU A 450 8.67 39.15 4.61
N SER A 451 7.64 39.79 4.05
CA SER A 451 7.29 41.20 4.28
C SER A 451 6.97 41.58 5.74
N GLU A 452 6.35 40.68 6.52
CA GLU A 452 5.96 40.93 7.92
C GLU A 452 6.89 40.29 8.97
N SER A 453 8.00 39.68 8.56
CA SER A 453 8.88 39.00 9.51
C SER A 453 9.74 39.99 10.31
N SER A 454 9.48 40.07 11.62
CA SER A 454 10.12 41.01 12.57
C SER A 454 11.62 40.77 12.82
N SER A 455 12.20 39.71 12.24
CA SER A 455 13.61 39.36 12.34
C SER A 455 14.26 39.35 10.95
N LYS A 456 14.60 40.54 10.43
CA LYS A 456 15.31 40.72 9.13
C LYS A 456 16.73 40.13 9.11
N ALA A 457 17.27 39.72 10.25
CA ALA A 457 18.57 39.05 10.32
C ALA A 457 18.38 37.52 10.19
N LYS A 458 18.95 36.93 9.12
CA LYS A 458 19.14 35.48 8.88
C LYS A 458 17.92 34.65 8.43
N ARG A 459 17.14 35.06 7.42
CA ARG A 459 16.27 34.11 6.69
C ARG A 459 16.71 34.01 5.23
N VAL A 460 17.04 32.79 4.80
CA VAL A 460 17.54 32.46 3.44
C VAL A 460 16.55 31.54 2.70
N LEU A 461 15.31 31.38 3.20
CA LEU A 461 14.30 30.48 2.64
C LEU A 461 12.91 31.13 2.67
N PRO A 462 12.04 30.82 1.68
CA PRO A 462 10.66 31.32 1.63
C PRO A 462 9.78 30.72 2.74
N ILE A 463 8.81 31.51 3.24
CA ILE A 463 7.82 31.06 4.22
C ILE A 463 6.55 30.65 3.47
N LEU A 464 6.29 29.33 3.40
CA LEU A 464 5.19 28.79 2.61
C LEU A 464 3.81 29.22 3.15
N ASP A 465 3.64 29.25 4.47
CA ASP A 465 2.38 29.63 5.12
C ASP A 465 2.01 31.10 4.90
N ALA A 466 2.99 31.95 4.59
CA ALA A 466 2.82 33.36 4.26
C ALA A 466 2.90 33.64 2.75
N CYS A 467 2.96 32.59 1.93
CA CYS A 467 3.11 32.73 0.49
C CYS A 467 1.82 33.27 -0.14
N GLN A 468 1.98 34.28 -1.00
CA GLN A 468 0.88 34.82 -1.81
C GLN A 468 1.25 34.71 -3.30
N PRO A 469 1.08 33.53 -3.94
CA PRO A 469 1.55 33.27 -5.29
C PRO A 469 0.97 34.20 -6.36
N ALA A 470 -0.22 34.74 -6.14
CA ALA A 470 -0.87 35.67 -7.06
C ALA A 470 -0.15 37.02 -7.17
N ASN A 471 0.56 37.44 -6.12
CA ASN A 471 1.17 38.77 -6.00
C ASN A 471 2.70 38.72 -5.83
N CYS A 472 3.28 37.53 -5.71
CA CYS A 472 4.70 37.37 -5.41
C CYS A 472 5.55 37.40 -6.67
N VAL A 473 6.63 38.19 -6.66
CA VAL A 473 7.57 38.27 -7.78
C VAL A 473 8.35 36.98 -8.02
N ASN A 474 8.39 36.08 -7.04
CA ASN A 474 9.10 34.79 -7.15
C ASN A 474 8.19 33.65 -7.65
N ALA A 475 6.90 33.91 -7.83
CA ALA A 475 5.95 32.90 -8.27
C ALA A 475 5.93 32.75 -9.80
N CYS A 476 5.87 31.50 -10.25
CA CYS A 476 5.78 31.08 -11.63
C CYS A 476 4.60 30.10 -11.78
N GLN A 477 3.67 30.38 -12.68
CA GLN A 477 2.51 29.54 -12.97
C GLN A 477 2.61 28.94 -14.36
N THR A 478 2.13 27.71 -14.50
CA THR A 478 2.21 26.86 -15.69
C THR A 478 0.93 26.05 -15.77
N GLU A 479 0.73 25.28 -16.85
CA GLU A 479 -0.54 24.57 -17.08
C GLU A 479 -0.93 23.63 -15.92
N LYS A 480 0.04 22.98 -15.27
CA LYS A 480 -0.20 22.12 -14.09
C LYS A 480 -0.92 22.84 -12.94
N HIS A 481 -0.83 24.17 -12.88
CA HIS A 481 -1.43 25.00 -11.82
C HIS A 481 -2.87 25.45 -12.16
N ARG A 482 -3.35 25.23 -13.38
CA ARG A 482 -4.64 25.75 -13.86
C ARG A 482 -5.83 25.19 -13.08
N GLU A 483 -5.90 23.86 -12.90
CA GLU A 483 -7.00 23.22 -12.15
C GLU A 483 -7.09 23.71 -10.69
N PRO A 484 -5.98 23.75 -9.91
CA PRO A 484 -5.99 24.36 -8.59
C PRO A 484 -6.55 25.79 -8.56
N TRP A 485 -6.12 26.66 -9.48
CA TRP A 485 -6.63 28.04 -9.56
C TRP A 485 -8.11 28.10 -9.93
N ARG A 486 -8.58 27.22 -10.83
CA ARG A 486 -10.00 27.14 -11.22
C ARG A 486 -10.89 26.78 -10.03
N ARG A 487 -10.45 25.85 -9.19
CA ARG A 487 -11.17 25.48 -7.95
C ARG A 487 -11.27 26.67 -7.01
N MET A 488 -10.17 27.38 -6.77
CA MET A 488 -10.16 28.57 -5.91
C MET A 488 -11.10 29.68 -6.40
N VAL A 489 -11.14 29.94 -7.72
CA VAL A 489 -12.09 30.91 -8.29
C VAL A 489 -13.53 30.46 -8.09
N THR A 490 -13.81 29.16 -8.31
CA THR A 490 -15.16 28.58 -8.13
C THR A 490 -15.63 28.70 -6.68
N GLU A 491 -14.76 28.39 -5.70
CA GLU A 491 -15.07 28.53 -4.27
C GLU A 491 -15.38 29.99 -3.89
N VAL A 492 -14.61 30.95 -4.41
CA VAL A 492 -14.90 32.38 -4.16
C VAL A 492 -16.20 32.80 -4.82
N ASP A 493 -16.51 32.29 -6.02
CA ASP A 493 -17.79 32.54 -6.68
C ASP A 493 -18.98 31.98 -5.90
N GLU A 494 -18.81 30.85 -5.22
CA GLU A 494 -19.82 30.31 -4.32
C GLU A 494 -19.95 31.15 -3.05
N HIS A 495 -18.85 31.55 -2.43
CA HIS A 495 -18.88 32.43 -1.25
C HIS A 495 -19.54 33.78 -1.55
N LEU A 496 -19.29 34.36 -2.73
CA LEU A 496 -19.91 35.63 -3.14
C LEU A 496 -21.44 35.56 -3.27
N LYS A 497 -22.04 34.37 -3.37
CA LYS A 497 -23.50 34.17 -3.36
C LYS A 497 -24.11 34.33 -1.97
N ASP A 498 -23.32 34.26 -0.90
CA ASP A 498 -23.84 34.43 0.46
C ASP A 498 -24.31 35.87 0.70
N LYS A 499 -25.59 35.99 1.07
CA LYS A 499 -26.26 37.25 1.38
C LYS A 499 -25.83 37.83 2.73
N LYS A 500 -25.12 37.07 3.57
CA LYS A 500 -24.64 37.49 4.90
C LYS A 500 -23.26 38.16 4.87
N LEU A 501 -22.60 38.23 3.72
CA LEU A 501 -21.32 38.92 3.59
C LEU A 501 -21.48 40.43 3.77
N ASN A 502 -20.66 41.03 4.62
CA ASN A 502 -20.58 42.48 4.71
C ASN A 502 -19.84 43.08 3.48
N ASP A 503 -20.02 44.37 3.23
CA ASP A 503 -19.48 45.03 2.03
C ASP A 503 -17.95 44.96 1.95
N VAL A 504 -17.26 45.04 3.08
CA VAL A 504 -15.79 44.96 3.14
C VAL A 504 -15.30 43.56 2.73
N GLN A 505 -15.90 42.51 3.27
CA GLN A 505 -15.59 41.12 2.94
C GLN A 505 -15.89 40.83 1.47
N ARG A 506 -17.01 41.32 0.96
CA ARG A 506 -17.38 41.19 -0.45
C ARG A 506 -16.36 41.87 -1.36
N GLN A 507 -15.89 43.07 -1.02
CA GLN A 507 -14.85 43.76 -1.78
C GLN A 507 -13.50 43.03 -1.76
N VAL A 508 -13.12 42.42 -0.64
CA VAL A 508 -11.90 41.58 -0.53
C VAL A 508 -12.00 40.36 -1.43
N LEU A 509 -13.13 39.63 -1.38
CA LEU A 509 -13.36 38.45 -2.21
C LEU A 509 -13.38 38.80 -3.70
N LEU A 510 -14.01 39.91 -4.10
CA LEU A 510 -14.00 40.39 -5.48
C LEU A 510 -12.58 40.72 -5.97
N ARG A 511 -11.73 41.32 -5.13
CA ARG A 511 -10.33 41.58 -5.47
C ARG A 511 -9.53 40.28 -5.62
N GLN A 512 -9.71 39.32 -4.72
CA GLN A 512 -9.06 38.01 -4.79
C GLN A 512 -9.49 37.25 -6.05
N ARG A 513 -10.79 37.18 -6.30
CA ARG A 513 -11.37 36.59 -7.52
C ARG A 513 -10.76 37.20 -8.77
N LYS A 514 -10.69 38.53 -8.86
CA LYS A 514 -10.09 39.23 -10.01
C LYS A 514 -8.62 38.86 -10.19
N ALA A 515 -7.85 38.81 -9.09
CA ALA A 515 -6.44 38.44 -9.13
C ALA A 515 -6.24 36.99 -9.62
N TRP A 516 -7.05 36.05 -9.13
CA TRP A 516 -6.95 34.63 -9.49
C TRP A 516 -7.46 34.35 -10.90
N GLN A 517 -8.55 34.99 -11.32
CA GLN A 517 -9.03 34.93 -12.69
C GLN A 517 -7.97 35.46 -13.66
N GLY A 518 -7.28 36.56 -13.32
CA GLY A 518 -6.19 37.08 -14.14
C GLY A 518 -5.00 36.11 -14.28
N ILE A 519 -4.82 35.16 -13.36
CA ILE A 519 -3.83 34.08 -13.52
C ILE A 519 -4.33 33.06 -14.55
N LEU A 520 -5.59 32.63 -14.46
CA LEU A 520 -6.19 31.71 -15.43
C LEU A 520 -6.19 32.29 -16.84
N ASP A 521 -6.54 33.56 -16.99
CA ASP A 521 -6.57 34.26 -18.28
C ASP A 521 -5.16 34.33 -18.91
N ARG A 522 -4.13 34.54 -18.08
CA ARG A 522 -2.73 34.53 -18.53
C ARG A 522 -2.26 33.15 -18.95
N LEU A 523 -2.71 32.09 -18.27
CA LEU A 523 -2.40 30.71 -18.66
C LEU A 523 -3.09 30.35 -19.98
N GLN A 524 -4.34 30.76 -20.17
CA GLN A 524 -5.10 30.55 -21.43
C GLN A 524 -4.53 31.34 -22.61
N SER A 525 -4.19 32.61 -22.41
CA SER A 525 -3.65 33.48 -23.47
C SER A 525 -2.31 32.97 -24.00
N ALA A 526 -1.59 32.22 -23.17
CA ALA A 526 -0.31 31.65 -23.54
C ALA A 526 -0.45 30.32 -24.33
N GLU A 527 -1.59 29.62 -24.23
CA GLU A 527 -1.96 28.51 -25.13
C GLU A 527 -2.39 29.03 -26.52
N GLY A 528 -3.04 30.20 -26.57
CA GLY A 528 -3.60 30.76 -27.82
C GLY A 528 -2.59 31.36 -28.80
N GLN A 529 -1.33 31.55 -28.42
CA GLN A 529 -0.27 32.07 -29.30
C GLN A 529 0.36 31.00 -30.21
N GLU A 530 -0.04 29.73 -30.11
CA GLU A 530 0.46 28.61 -30.95
C GLU A 530 -0.53 28.15 -32.04
N SER A 531 -1.69 28.80 -32.20
CA SER A 531 -2.71 28.41 -33.19
C SER A 531 -2.80 29.33 -34.43
N THR A 532 -1.83 30.22 -34.61
CA THR A 532 -1.63 31.09 -35.80
C THR A 532 -0.16 31.12 -36.14
#